data_AF-T1AQD5-F1
#
_entry.id   AF-T1AQD5-F1
#
_cell.length_a   1.000
_cell.length_b   1.000
_cell.length_c   1.000
_cell.angle_alpha   90.00
_cell.angle_beta   90.00
_cell.angle_gamma   90.00
#
_symmetry.space_group_name_H-M   'P 1'
#
loop_
_entity.id
_entity.type
_entity.pdbx_description
1 polymer ?
#
loop_
_entity_poly.entity_id
_entity_poly.type
_entity_poly.pdbx_seq_one_letter_code
_entity_poly.pdbx_strand_id
1 'polypeptide(L)'
;MIPHEFSHSWNGKYRRPWDLQTDNYQIPQRTDLLWVYEGMNQYLGDLLSFRAASASRASIPQYLAMLYSQMATEPGRDTTPLIDLTTGAPYYYYEAH
;
A
#
# COMPACT_ATOMS: atom_id res chain seq x y z
N MET A 1 12.15 1.38 1.01
CA MET A 1 12.06 1.92 2.38
C MET A 1 12.38 0.79 3.37
N ILE A 2 13.48 0.80 4.14
CA ILE A 2 13.75 -0.27 5.14
C ILE A 2 12.62 -0.41 6.17
N PRO A 3 12.06 0.68 6.73
CA PRO A 3 10.98 0.57 7.72
C PRO A 3 9.67 0.01 7.15
N HIS A 4 9.34 0.34 5.89
CA HIS A 4 8.21 -0.24 5.17
C HIS A 4 8.40 -1.75 4.95
N GLU A 5 9.55 -2.16 4.41
CA GLU A 5 9.84 -3.60 4.22
C GLU A 5 9.91 -4.35 5.55
N PHE A 6 10.30 -3.67 6.63
CA PHE A 6 10.30 -4.25 7.96
C PHE A 6 8.88 -4.43 8.51
N SER A 7 7.96 -3.48 8.30
CA SER A 7 6.58 -3.60 8.79
C SER A 7 5.82 -4.76 8.12
N HIS A 8 6.19 -5.11 6.88
CA HIS A 8 5.68 -6.29 6.17
C HIS A 8 5.88 -7.61 6.94
N SER A 9 6.90 -7.67 7.83
CA SER A 9 7.11 -8.85 8.68
C SER A 9 5.94 -9.13 9.63
N TRP A 10 5.25 -8.09 10.10
CA TRP A 10 4.08 -8.21 10.96
C TRP A 10 2.79 -8.09 10.14
N ASN A 11 2.54 -6.92 9.54
CA ASN A 11 1.36 -6.67 8.74
C ASN A 11 1.60 -7.30 7.36
N GLY A 12 0.95 -8.41 7.02
CA GLY A 12 1.13 -9.13 5.74
C GLY A 12 1.74 -10.53 5.84
N LYS A 13 2.91 -10.67 6.46
CA LYS A 13 3.55 -11.99 6.64
C LYS A 13 3.00 -12.74 7.85
N TYR A 14 2.92 -12.08 9.01
CA TYR A 14 2.34 -12.69 10.21
C TYR A 14 0.82 -12.54 10.29
N ARG A 15 0.29 -11.37 9.92
CA ARG A 15 -1.16 -11.09 9.85
C ARG A 15 -1.54 -10.66 8.45
N ARG A 16 -1.93 -11.64 7.63
CA ARG A 16 -2.31 -11.45 6.23
C ARG A 16 -3.83 -11.31 6.09
N PRO A 17 -4.31 -10.41 5.21
CA PRO A 17 -5.68 -10.45 4.74
C PRO A 17 -6.04 -11.83 4.15
N TRP A 18 -7.28 -12.27 4.37
CA TRP A 18 -7.70 -13.64 4.07
C TRP A 18 -7.62 -13.98 2.57
N ASP A 19 -7.84 -12.99 1.72
CA ASP A 19 -7.91 -13.05 0.27
C ASP A 19 -6.53 -13.02 -0.40
N LEU A 20 -5.52 -12.49 0.29
CA LEU A 20 -4.12 -12.46 -0.16
C LEU A 20 -3.36 -13.78 0.04
N GLN A 21 -4.07 -14.85 0.42
CA GLN A 21 -3.54 -16.20 0.43
C GLN A 21 -4.19 -17.00 -0.70
N THR A 22 -3.36 -17.60 -1.56
CA THR A 22 -3.81 -18.56 -2.56
C THR A 22 -3.30 -19.96 -2.21
N ASP A 23 -4.09 -20.99 -2.49
CA ASP A 23 -3.71 -22.38 -2.23
C ASP A 23 -2.56 -22.82 -3.12
N ASN A 24 -2.49 -22.29 -4.35
CA ASN A 24 -1.44 -22.54 -5.31
C ASN A 24 -1.35 -21.42 -6.37
N TYR A 25 -0.25 -21.41 -7.12
CA TYR A 25 0.04 -20.38 -8.13
C TYR A 25 -0.79 -20.47 -9.41
N GLN A 26 -1.63 -21.49 -9.59
CA GLN A 26 -2.53 -21.62 -10.75
C GLN A 26 -3.86 -20.89 -10.52
N ILE A 27 -4.16 -20.51 -9.28
CA ILE A 27 -5.36 -19.75 -8.93
C ILE A 27 -4.97 -18.27 -8.82
N PRO A 28 -5.62 -17.37 -9.58
CA PRO A 28 -5.39 -15.94 -9.45
C PRO A 28 -5.58 -15.48 -8.00
N GLN A 29 -4.58 -14.78 -7.47
CA GLN A 29 -4.66 -14.22 -6.12
C GLN A 29 -5.72 -13.11 -6.08
N ARG A 30 -6.52 -13.10 -5.02
CA ARG A 30 -7.47 -12.02 -4.74
C ARG A 30 -6.80 -10.96 -3.89
N THR A 31 -7.13 -9.71 -4.14
CA THR A 31 -6.35 -8.55 -3.67
C THR A 31 -7.25 -7.41 -3.21
N ASP A 32 -8.47 -7.72 -2.77
CA ASP A 32 -9.48 -6.74 -2.34
C ASP A 32 -8.96 -5.89 -1.18
N LEU A 33 -8.19 -6.50 -0.27
CA LEU A 33 -7.59 -5.84 0.89
C LEU A 33 -6.12 -5.45 0.71
N LEU A 34 -5.56 -5.57 -0.50
CA LEU A 34 -4.17 -5.21 -0.78
C LEU A 34 -3.90 -3.72 -0.51
N TRP A 35 -4.85 -2.83 -0.84
CA TRP A 35 -4.69 -1.39 -0.61
C TRP A 35 -4.61 -1.06 0.89
N VAL A 36 -5.32 -1.81 1.74
CA VAL A 36 -5.23 -1.69 3.21
C VAL A 36 -3.88 -2.17 3.68
N TYR A 37 -3.44 -3.33 3.19
CA TYR A 37 -2.15 -3.92 3.55
C TYR A 37 -0.97 -3.02 3.16
N GLU A 38 -0.85 -2.60 1.91
CA GLU A 38 0.24 -1.75 1.45
C GLU A 38 0.14 -0.33 2.03
N GLY A 39 -1.08 0.23 2.11
CA GLY A 39 -1.32 1.54 2.71
C GLY A 39 -0.94 1.58 4.19
N MET A 40 -1.26 0.53 4.95
CA MET A 40 -0.88 0.43 6.37
C MET A 40 0.62 0.27 6.54
N ASN A 41 1.31 -0.50 5.67
CA ASN A 41 2.76 -0.62 5.70
C ASN A 41 3.46 0.70 5.34
N GLN A 42 2.92 1.47 4.39
CA GLN A 42 3.41 2.82 4.11
C GLN A 42 3.28 3.73 5.33
N TYR A 43 2.10 3.78 5.96
CA TYR A 43 1.86 4.58 7.16
C TYR A 43 2.77 4.17 8.33
N LEU A 44 2.88 2.87 8.60
CA LEU A 44 3.75 2.35 9.66
C LEU A 44 5.22 2.63 9.37
N GLY A 45 5.66 2.50 8.12
CA GLY A 45 7.01 2.83 7.69
C GLY A 45 7.38 4.28 8.00
N ASP A 46 6.51 5.22 7.66
CA ASP A 46 6.70 6.64 7.96
C ASP A 46 6.71 6.90 9.47
N LEU A 47 5.71 6.37 10.18
CA LEU A 47 5.56 6.53 11.63
C LEU A 47 6.80 6.02 12.38
N LEU A 48 7.29 4.83 12.02
CA LEU A 48 8.47 4.23 12.62
C LEU A 48 9.73 5.05 12.28
N SER A 49 9.85 5.56 11.05
CA SER A 49 10.98 6.40 10.64
C SER A 49 11.11 7.66 11.49
N PHE A 50 10.00 8.35 11.73
CA PHE A 50 9.99 9.56 12.58
C PHE A 50 10.20 9.25 14.07
N ARG A 51 9.66 8.13 14.56
CA ARG A 51 9.77 7.74 15.97
C ARG A 51 11.15 7.21 16.33
N ALA A 52 11.76 6.44 15.44
CA ALA A 52 13.12 5.93 15.58
C ALA A 52 14.20 7.01 15.35
N ALA A 53 13.79 8.25 15.06
CA ALA A 53 14.67 9.38 14.73
C ALA A 53 15.60 9.13 13.52
N SER A 54 15.26 8.16 12.65
CA SER A 54 15.94 7.99 11.36
C SER A 54 15.55 9.09 10.38
N ALA A 55 14.38 9.71 10.57
CA ALA A 55 13.96 10.94 9.93
C ALA A 55 13.77 12.07 10.96
N SER A 56 14.01 13.32 10.55
CA SER A 56 13.82 14.49 11.41
C SER A 56 12.34 14.73 11.70
N ARG A 57 11.96 14.88 12.99
CA ARG A 57 10.57 15.20 13.34
C ARG A 57 10.14 16.57 12.84
N ALA A 58 11.08 17.51 12.71
CA ALA A 58 10.82 18.84 12.17
C ALA A 58 10.40 18.78 10.68
N SER A 59 10.71 17.70 9.95
CA SER A 59 10.29 17.53 8.56
C SER A 59 8.88 16.93 8.41
N ILE A 60 8.22 16.50 9.48
CA ILE A 60 6.87 15.90 9.42
C ILE A 60 5.86 16.84 8.74
N PRO A 61 5.76 18.15 9.09
CA PRO A 61 4.79 19.02 8.43
C PRO A 61 5.04 19.16 6.93
N GLN A 62 6.32 19.28 6.53
CA GLN A 62 6.70 19.37 5.11
C GLN A 62 6.39 18.07 4.37
N TYR A 63 6.69 16.92 4.98
CA TYR A 63 6.38 15.60 4.45
C TYR A 63 4.88 15.42 4.22
N LEU A 64 4.05 15.76 5.21
CA LEU A 64 2.59 15.69 5.10
C LEU A 64 2.08 16.64 4.01
N ALA A 65 2.56 17.89 3.98
CA ALA A 65 2.17 18.86 2.95
C ALA A 65 2.48 18.35 1.53
N MET A 66 3.65 17.73 1.33
CA MET A 66 4.00 17.10 0.05
C MET A 66 3.05 15.95 -0.31
N LEU A 67 2.76 15.06 0.64
CA LEU A 67 1.84 13.94 0.42
C LEU A 67 0.42 14.43 0.08
N TYR A 68 -0.12 15.38 0.83
CA TYR A 68 -1.43 15.98 0.55
C TYR A 68 -1.43 16.70 -0.80
N SER A 69 -0.37 17.44 -1.14
CA SER A 69 -0.26 18.12 -2.43
C SER A 69 -0.28 17.13 -3.59
N GLN A 70 0.52 16.06 -3.51
CA GLN A 70 0.56 15.02 -4.54
C GLN A 70 -0.79 14.35 -4.71
N MET A 71 -1.42 13.96 -3.59
CA MET A 71 -2.73 13.34 -3.60
C MET A 71 -3.77 14.29 -4.17
N ALA A 72 -3.79 15.57 -3.79
CA ALA A 72 -4.73 16.57 -4.28
C ALA A 72 -4.67 16.74 -5.81
N THR A 73 -3.50 16.55 -6.41
CA THR A 73 -3.28 16.68 -7.86
C THR A 73 -3.37 15.38 -8.65
N GLU A 74 -3.64 14.25 -8.00
CA GLU A 74 -3.76 12.94 -8.65
C GLU A 74 -5.14 12.80 -9.34
N PRO A 75 -5.23 12.83 -10.69
CA PRO A 75 -6.52 12.79 -11.38
C PRO A 75 -7.25 11.46 -11.16
N GLY A 76 -6.51 10.35 -11.00
CA GLY A 76 -7.09 9.03 -10.75
C GLY A 76 -7.91 8.97 -9.46
N ARG A 77 -7.67 9.89 -8.51
CA ARG A 77 -8.40 9.96 -7.24
C ARG A 77 -9.87 10.35 -7.40
N ASP A 78 -10.22 10.99 -8.51
CA ASP A 78 -11.59 11.45 -8.80
C ASP A 78 -12.39 10.40 -9.60
N THR A 79 -11.70 9.47 -10.28
CA THR A 79 -12.33 8.53 -11.22
C THR A 79 -12.20 7.07 -10.80
N THR A 80 -11.19 6.74 -9.99
CA THR A 80 -10.78 5.35 -9.75
C THR A 80 -10.77 5.06 -8.26
N PRO A 81 -11.68 4.21 -7.77
CA PRO A 81 -11.62 3.68 -6.42
C PRO A 81 -10.28 2.99 -6.12
N LEU A 82 -9.74 3.19 -4.92
CA LEU A 82 -8.47 2.56 -4.48
C LEU A 82 -8.47 1.03 -4.61
N ILE A 83 -9.63 0.39 -4.38
CA ILE A 83 -9.78 -1.06 -4.51
C ILE A 83 -9.58 -1.53 -5.95
N ASP A 84 -10.01 -0.74 -6.95
CA ASP A 84 -9.91 -1.12 -8.36
C ASP A 84 -8.46 -1.10 -8.85
N LEU A 85 -7.60 -0.27 -8.23
CA LEU A 85 -6.16 -0.29 -8.48
C LEU A 85 -5.48 -1.57 -7.99
N THR A 86 -6.09 -2.27 -7.02
CA THR A 86 -5.53 -3.51 -6.49
C THR A 86 -6.16 -4.76 -7.06
N THR A 87 -7.44 -4.72 -7.42
CA THR A 87 -8.18 -5.86 -7.97
C THR A 87 -8.21 -5.90 -9.51
N GLY A 88 -7.84 -4.81 -10.19
CA GLY A 88 -7.90 -4.71 -11.64
C GLY A 88 -6.90 -5.57 -12.40
N ALA A 89 -5.78 -5.97 -11.78
CA ALA A 89 -4.68 -6.65 -12.48
C ALA A 89 -5.10 -7.92 -13.25
N PRO A 90 -5.82 -8.89 -12.66
CA PRO A 90 -6.30 -10.06 -13.42
C PRO A 90 -7.13 -9.69 -14.64
N TYR A 91 -8.02 -8.70 -14.54
CA TYR A 91 -8.87 -8.27 -15.66
C TYR A 91 -8.04 -7.72 -16.82
N TYR A 92 -7.07 -6.86 -16.54
CA TYR A 92 -6.21 -6.29 -17.59
C TYR A 92 -5.27 -7.30 -18.26
N TYR A 93 -4.83 -8.34 -17.55
CA TYR A 93 -3.93 -9.35 -18.11
C TYR A 93 -4.66 -10.48 -18.85
N TYR A 94 -5.91 -10.79 -18.49
CA TYR A 94 -6.68 -11.87 -19.13
C TYR A 94 -7.61 -11.39 -20.27
N GLU A 95 -8.03 -10.11 -20.30
CA GLU A 95 -8.87 -9.56 -21.38
C GLU A 95 -8.06 -8.99 -22.56
N ALA A 96 -6.73 -8.92 -22.46
CA ALA A 96 -5.86 -8.42 -23.53
C ALA A 96 -5.50 -9.47 -24.62
N HIS A 97 -6.22 -10.60 -24.66
CA HIS A 97 -6.09 -11.68 -25.64
C HIS A 97 -7.46 -12.07 -26.20
#